data_AF-A0A9D8SJD2-F1
#
_entry.id   AF-A0A9D8SJD2-F1
#
_cell.length_a   1.000
_cell.length_b   1.000
_cell.length_c   1.000
_cell.angle_alpha   90.00
_cell.angle_beta   90.00
_cell.angle_gamma   90.00
#
_symmetry.space_group_name_H-M   'P 1'
#
loop_
_entity.id
_entity.type
_entity.pdbx_description
1 polymer ?
#
loop_
_entity_poly.entity_id
_entity_poly.type
_entity_poly.pdbx_seq_one_letter_code
_entity_poly.pdbx_strand_id
1 'polypeptide(L)'
;DRLKGVSRLTFFNALLAKAIYVGETEDVEEKVRLIEEFLELAETPLDQRACLEVICRLILNCITMDLPPRVKNRFPFSFLVLMAHPNGSATIRELCAGGLFNLFFQLGSLEEEKVFLERFIDVSRVFMHEERVVNLLLKTLVNYSYKIRETEEKRRLLGVMREFAAIPSTGDENQLVYAKGLSNYIMFLDAEAMDEKLRKLEELRQMIQGERFWNYAETYVHTLFKTAIDTEDLEIKRAFFRGYQSILSIRNDGPAAFREAAAQFLFNHFVDVQEIEEKRSVMEEMQFLWKMDGNDENVAREMARLLVNLIIDDPDEVEKRKHFALMEKIAADFPENPEILLEYAKALVNFSICDSPVNEKLEFLKKLFVLREKMVSGAIRKPQSETMTDFLCIYAQGILIFVSLVKDETQRLECVQQLPPFAKFRESLFADVFRSVLRDLLRTELEPPVRRILEEYMQEAKH
;
A
#
# COMPACT_ATOMS: atom_id res chain seq x y z
N ASP A 1 -21.61 -1.87 -55.94
CA ASP A 1 -21.76 -1.62 -57.39
C ASP A 1 -20.96 -0.47 -57.99
N ARG A 2 -20.81 0.70 -57.35
CA ARG A 2 -20.01 1.84 -57.89
C ARG A 2 -18.49 1.61 -58.01
N LEU A 3 -17.97 0.47 -57.53
CA LEU A 3 -16.54 0.13 -57.52
C LEU A 3 -16.13 -0.90 -58.58
N LYS A 4 -17.05 -1.36 -59.43
CA LYS A 4 -16.73 -2.25 -60.56
C LYS A 4 -15.93 -1.46 -61.60
N GLY A 5 -14.60 -1.47 -61.50
CA GLY A 5 -13.69 -0.87 -62.48
C GLY A 5 -12.58 0.02 -61.91
N VAL A 6 -12.60 0.35 -60.62
CA VAL A 6 -11.52 1.11 -59.98
C VAL A 6 -10.35 0.17 -59.67
N SER A 7 -9.15 0.51 -60.14
CA SER A 7 -7.97 -0.31 -59.82
C SER A 7 -7.75 -0.34 -58.30
N ARG A 8 -7.31 -1.49 -57.77
CA ARG A 8 -7.10 -1.68 -56.32
C ARG A 8 -6.18 -0.60 -55.72
N LEU A 9 -5.17 -0.19 -56.49
CA LEU A 9 -4.23 0.87 -56.12
C LEU A 9 -4.90 2.24 -56.07
N THR A 10 -5.82 2.54 -57.00
CA THR A 10 -6.57 3.80 -57.03
C THR A 10 -7.49 3.93 -55.82
N PHE A 11 -8.16 2.84 -55.43
CA PHE A 11 -9.01 2.82 -54.24
C PHE A 11 -8.19 3.01 -52.96
N PHE A 12 -7.06 2.30 -52.84
CA PHE A 12 -6.15 2.44 -51.71
C PHE A 12 -5.57 3.85 -51.58
N ASN A 13 -5.13 4.46 -52.69
CA ASN A 13 -4.62 5.83 -52.70
C ASN A 13 -5.71 6.86 -52.34
N ALA A 14 -6.96 6.63 -52.76
CA ALA A 14 -8.08 7.48 -52.37
C ALA A 14 -8.39 7.38 -50.86
N LEU A 15 -8.34 6.17 -50.29
CA LEU A 15 -8.48 5.97 -48.84
C LEU A 15 -7.36 6.67 -48.06
N LEU A 16 -6.11 6.54 -48.51
CA LEU A 16 -4.97 7.23 -47.89
C LEU A 16 -5.08 8.75 -47.98
N ALA A 17 -5.42 9.29 -49.14
CA ALA A 17 -5.61 10.74 -49.31
C ALA A 17 -6.71 11.27 -48.39
N LYS A 18 -7.82 10.53 -48.28
CA LYS A 18 -8.92 10.86 -47.39
C LYS A 18 -8.53 10.73 -45.91
N ALA A 19 -7.69 9.76 -45.56
CA ALA A 19 -7.14 9.61 -44.21
C ALA A 19 -6.29 10.81 -43.78
N ILE A 20 -5.43 11.29 -44.69
CA ILE A 20 -4.60 12.49 -44.47
C ILE A 20 -5.51 13.70 -44.29
N TYR A 21 -6.51 13.87 -45.17
CA TYR A 21 -7.44 14.98 -45.12
C TYR A 21 -8.26 15.03 -43.81
N VAL A 22 -8.67 13.87 -43.25
CA VAL A 22 -9.31 13.80 -41.93
C VAL A 22 -8.42 14.36 -40.81
N GLY A 23 -7.11 14.14 -40.89
CA GLY A 23 -6.14 14.68 -39.93
C GLY A 23 -5.95 16.19 -40.05
N GLU A 24 -6.05 16.73 -41.27
CA GLU A 24 -5.74 18.13 -41.58
C GLU A 24 -6.96 19.07 -41.53
N THR A 25 -8.18 18.57 -41.76
CA THR A 25 -9.38 19.43 -41.81
C THR A 25 -9.73 20.01 -40.44
N GLU A 26 -10.01 21.31 -40.38
CA GLU A 26 -10.47 22.01 -39.17
C GLU A 26 -12.00 21.98 -39.01
N ASP A 27 -12.74 21.60 -40.06
CA ASP A 27 -14.20 21.46 -40.00
C ASP A 27 -14.59 20.17 -39.28
N VAL A 28 -15.19 20.32 -38.10
CA VAL A 28 -15.60 19.21 -37.23
C VAL A 28 -16.71 18.36 -37.87
N GLU A 29 -17.68 18.94 -38.56
CA GLU A 29 -18.78 18.19 -39.17
C GLU A 29 -18.34 17.48 -40.45
N GLU A 30 -17.45 18.10 -41.23
CA GLU A 30 -16.81 17.41 -42.36
C GLU A 30 -15.95 16.24 -41.86
N LYS A 31 -15.15 16.46 -40.80
CA LYS A 31 -14.35 15.40 -40.16
C LYS A 31 -15.20 14.25 -39.66
N VAL A 32 -16.29 14.55 -38.95
CA VAL A 32 -17.25 13.55 -38.46
C VAL A 32 -17.83 12.73 -39.60
N ARG A 33 -18.30 13.38 -40.67
CA ARG A 33 -18.85 12.70 -41.85
C ARG A 33 -17.83 11.76 -42.49
N LEU A 34 -16.59 12.23 -42.67
CA LEU A 34 -15.53 11.42 -43.25
C LEU A 34 -15.24 10.18 -42.39
N ILE A 35 -15.18 10.35 -41.07
CA ILE A 35 -15.01 9.24 -40.12
C ILE A 35 -16.18 8.26 -40.19
N GLU A 36 -17.43 8.74 -40.22
CA GLU A 36 -18.62 7.89 -40.35
C GLU A 36 -18.57 7.04 -41.63
N GLU A 37 -18.15 7.62 -42.76
CA GLU A 37 -17.94 6.86 -44.00
C GLU A 37 -16.84 5.79 -43.86
N PHE A 38 -15.79 6.04 -43.07
CA PHE A 38 -14.77 5.02 -42.79
C PHE A 38 -15.28 3.92 -41.86
N LEU A 39 -16.13 4.24 -40.88
CA LEU A 39 -16.76 3.24 -40.01
C LEU A 39 -17.71 2.35 -40.80
N GLU A 40 -18.49 2.92 -41.73
CA GLU A 40 -19.30 2.14 -42.66
C GLU A 40 -18.44 1.21 -43.54
N LEU A 41 -17.32 1.71 -44.06
CA LEU A 41 -16.37 0.89 -44.83
C LEU A 41 -15.76 -0.25 -44.00
N ALA A 42 -15.46 -0.01 -42.71
CA ALA A 42 -14.97 -1.04 -41.80
C ALA A 42 -15.96 -2.19 -41.60
N GLU A 43 -17.26 -1.89 -41.74
CA GLU A 43 -18.37 -2.84 -41.62
C GLU A 43 -18.69 -3.56 -42.95
N THR A 44 -18.08 -3.13 -44.07
CA THR A 44 -18.23 -3.81 -45.37
C THR A 44 -17.25 -4.98 -45.53
N PRO A 45 -17.64 -6.07 -46.23
CA PRO A 45 -16.75 -7.19 -46.53
C PRO A 45 -15.69 -6.75 -47.53
N LEU A 46 -14.55 -6.26 -47.03
CA LEU A 46 -13.40 -5.85 -47.82
C LEU A 46 -12.42 -7.01 -47.94
N ASP A 47 -12.18 -7.46 -49.17
CA ASP A 47 -11.28 -8.60 -49.41
C ASP A 47 -9.78 -8.27 -49.20
N GLN A 48 -9.41 -7.00 -48.99
CA GLN A 48 -8.02 -6.54 -49.04
C GLN A 48 -7.45 -6.15 -47.67
N ARG A 49 -6.42 -6.90 -47.24
CA ARG A 49 -5.66 -6.66 -46.01
C ARG A 49 -5.11 -5.24 -45.87
N ALA A 50 -4.57 -4.65 -46.95
CA ALA A 50 -3.99 -3.30 -46.91
C ALA A 50 -5.05 -2.23 -46.62
N CYS A 51 -6.28 -2.42 -47.12
CA CYS A 51 -7.39 -1.50 -46.83
C CYS A 51 -7.80 -1.60 -45.36
N LEU A 52 -7.87 -2.82 -44.81
CA LEU A 52 -8.18 -3.05 -43.40
C LEU A 52 -7.15 -2.38 -42.47
N GLU A 53 -5.86 -2.47 -42.79
CA GLU A 53 -4.81 -1.81 -41.99
C GLU A 53 -4.95 -0.28 -42.00
N VAL A 54 -5.19 0.33 -43.17
CA VAL A 54 -5.39 1.78 -43.29
C VAL A 54 -6.61 2.22 -42.48
N ILE A 55 -7.72 1.47 -42.58
CA ILE A 55 -8.93 1.75 -41.81
C ILE A 55 -8.65 1.66 -40.31
N CYS A 56 -7.98 0.60 -39.84
CA CYS A 56 -7.66 0.44 -38.42
C CYS A 56 -6.77 1.58 -37.89
N ARG A 57 -5.72 1.95 -38.63
CA ARG A 57 -4.82 3.04 -38.25
C ARG A 57 -5.52 4.40 -38.25
N LEU A 58 -6.42 4.62 -39.21
CA LEU A 58 -7.23 5.83 -39.26
C LEU A 58 -8.14 5.93 -38.04
N ILE A 59 -8.87 4.86 -37.72
CA ILE A 59 -9.74 4.83 -36.55
C ILE A 59 -8.92 5.09 -35.28
N LEU A 60 -7.76 4.45 -35.13
CA LEU A 60 -6.84 4.70 -34.01
C LEU A 60 -6.42 6.18 -33.89
N ASN A 61 -6.09 6.83 -35.01
CA ASN A 61 -5.75 8.25 -35.02
C ASN A 61 -6.96 9.15 -34.66
N CYS A 62 -8.18 8.70 -34.94
CA CYS A 62 -9.39 9.45 -34.63
C CYS A 62 -9.79 9.37 -33.14
N ILE A 63 -9.28 8.38 -32.39
CA ILE A 63 -9.61 8.19 -30.97
C ILE A 63 -9.25 9.41 -30.12
N THR A 64 -8.11 10.02 -30.40
CA THR A 64 -7.57 11.16 -29.65
C THR A 64 -8.21 12.49 -30.07
N MET A 65 -9.06 12.49 -31.10
CA MET A 65 -9.72 13.68 -31.59
C MET A 65 -10.94 14.05 -30.74
N ASP A 66 -11.24 15.36 -30.67
CA ASP A 66 -12.44 15.84 -30.01
C ASP A 66 -13.68 15.67 -30.91
N LEU A 67 -14.22 14.46 -30.90
CA LEU A 67 -15.39 14.06 -31.69
C LEU A 67 -16.67 13.98 -30.84
N PRO A 68 -17.86 14.20 -31.44
CA PRO A 68 -19.15 14.02 -30.76
C PRO A 68 -19.35 12.58 -30.24
N PRO A 69 -20.08 12.40 -29.10
CA PRO A 69 -20.34 11.07 -28.53
C PRO A 69 -20.98 10.07 -29.50
N ARG A 70 -21.85 10.53 -30.40
CA ARG A 70 -22.49 9.68 -31.43
C ARG A 70 -21.47 8.94 -32.31
N VAL A 71 -20.29 9.53 -32.54
CA VAL A 71 -19.21 8.95 -33.34
C VAL A 71 -18.29 8.11 -32.46
N LYS A 72 -17.88 8.66 -31.30
CA LYS A 72 -16.99 7.97 -30.35
C LYS A 72 -17.55 6.62 -29.91
N ASN A 73 -18.86 6.54 -29.68
CA ASN A 73 -19.52 5.31 -29.24
C ASN A 73 -19.55 4.20 -30.31
N ARG A 74 -19.28 4.52 -31.58
CA ARG A 74 -19.22 3.52 -32.67
C ARG A 74 -17.87 2.83 -32.76
N PHE A 75 -16.79 3.49 -32.33
CA PHE A 75 -15.43 2.95 -32.49
C PHE A 75 -15.21 1.57 -31.88
N PRO A 76 -15.70 1.25 -30.66
CA PRO A 76 -15.54 -0.09 -30.10
C PRO A 76 -16.15 -1.18 -30.98
N PHE A 77 -17.33 -0.94 -31.57
CA PHE A 77 -17.99 -1.89 -32.46
C PHE A 77 -17.21 -2.09 -33.76
N SER A 78 -16.71 -1.02 -34.36
CA SER A 78 -15.88 -1.12 -35.57
C SER A 78 -14.58 -1.88 -35.32
N PHE A 79 -13.94 -1.69 -34.16
CA PHE A 79 -12.76 -2.50 -33.80
C PHE A 79 -13.08 -3.98 -33.63
N LEU A 80 -14.24 -4.34 -33.05
CA LEU A 80 -14.67 -5.74 -32.98
C LEU A 80 -14.87 -6.35 -34.37
N VAL A 81 -15.51 -5.61 -35.29
CA VAL A 81 -15.72 -6.08 -36.67
C VAL A 81 -14.40 -6.28 -37.39
N LEU A 82 -13.49 -5.31 -37.30
CA LEU A 82 -12.17 -5.39 -37.93
C LEU A 82 -11.31 -6.50 -37.33
N MET A 83 -11.40 -6.72 -36.02
CA MET A 83 -10.72 -7.82 -35.33
C MET A 83 -11.23 -9.19 -35.81
N ALA A 84 -12.55 -9.35 -35.93
CA ALA A 84 -13.20 -10.58 -36.39
C ALA A 84 -13.05 -10.81 -37.92
N HIS A 85 -12.50 -9.86 -38.66
CA HIS A 85 -12.46 -9.92 -40.12
C HIS A 85 -11.58 -11.10 -40.61
N PRO A 86 -12.07 -11.99 -41.50
CA PRO A 86 -11.34 -13.21 -41.92
C PRO A 86 -9.98 -12.92 -42.57
N ASN A 87 -9.88 -11.83 -43.34
CA ASN A 87 -8.65 -11.39 -44.00
C ASN A 87 -7.74 -10.52 -43.10
N GLY A 88 -8.11 -10.31 -41.83
CA GLY A 88 -7.31 -9.57 -40.87
C GLY A 88 -6.03 -10.32 -40.50
N SER A 89 -4.92 -9.60 -40.35
CA SER A 89 -3.68 -10.19 -39.84
C SER A 89 -3.51 -9.99 -38.35
N ALA A 90 -2.61 -10.75 -37.73
CA ALA A 90 -2.23 -10.59 -36.33
C ALA A 90 -1.91 -9.13 -35.97
N THR A 91 -1.18 -8.40 -36.82
CA THR A 91 -0.90 -6.96 -36.61
C THR A 91 -2.17 -6.10 -36.56
N ILE A 92 -3.16 -6.40 -37.40
CA ILE A 92 -4.44 -5.68 -37.42
C ILE A 92 -5.22 -6.00 -36.15
N ARG A 93 -5.25 -7.27 -35.75
CA ARG A 93 -5.91 -7.70 -34.51
C ARG A 93 -5.28 -7.09 -33.26
N GLU A 94 -3.96 -7.02 -33.19
CA GLU A 94 -3.22 -6.36 -32.11
C GLU A 94 -3.56 -4.86 -32.04
N LEU A 95 -3.60 -4.17 -33.18
CA LEU A 95 -4.03 -2.78 -33.27
C LEU A 95 -5.49 -2.59 -32.81
N CYS A 96 -6.40 -3.46 -33.25
CA CYS A 96 -7.80 -3.42 -32.81
C CYS A 96 -7.93 -3.69 -31.31
N ALA A 97 -7.20 -4.66 -30.76
CA ALA A 97 -7.21 -4.97 -29.33
C ALA A 97 -6.68 -3.79 -28.50
N GLY A 98 -5.64 -3.11 -28.98
CA GLY A 98 -5.14 -1.87 -28.36
C GLY A 98 -6.16 -0.73 -28.43
N GLY A 99 -6.87 -0.59 -29.56
CA GLY A 99 -7.96 0.37 -29.70
C GLY A 99 -9.10 0.10 -28.71
N LEU A 100 -9.52 -1.16 -28.59
CA LEU A 100 -10.53 -1.61 -27.63
C LEU A 100 -10.10 -1.34 -26.19
N PHE A 101 -8.86 -1.66 -25.82
CA PHE A 101 -8.30 -1.39 -24.50
C PHE A 101 -8.43 0.08 -24.08
N ASN A 102 -8.23 1.01 -25.03
CA ASN A 102 -8.31 2.45 -24.77
C ASN A 102 -9.76 2.98 -24.74
N LEU A 103 -10.66 2.36 -25.51
CA LEU A 103 -12.00 2.91 -25.78
C LEU A 103 -13.14 2.22 -25.06
N PHE A 104 -12.94 1.02 -24.52
CA PHE A 104 -14.03 0.20 -23.95
C PHE A 104 -14.90 1.00 -22.97
N PHE A 105 -14.30 1.95 -22.25
CA PHE A 105 -14.95 2.76 -21.23
C PHE A 105 -15.77 3.95 -21.73
N GLN A 106 -15.82 4.22 -23.03
CA GLN A 106 -16.48 5.40 -23.60
C GLN A 106 -17.90 5.12 -24.11
N LEU A 107 -18.45 3.92 -23.89
CA LEU A 107 -19.81 3.57 -24.31
C LEU A 107 -20.88 4.31 -23.48
N GLY A 108 -22.01 4.61 -24.12
CA GLY A 108 -22.99 5.60 -23.63
C GLY A 108 -23.91 5.12 -22.50
N SER A 109 -24.18 3.82 -22.38
CA SER A 109 -25.03 3.23 -21.33
C SER A 109 -24.51 1.87 -20.85
N LEU A 110 -24.88 1.47 -19.63
CA LEU A 110 -24.45 0.20 -19.03
C LEU A 110 -25.02 -1.01 -19.79
N GLU A 111 -26.26 -0.92 -20.27
CA GLU A 111 -26.89 -1.96 -21.10
C GLU A 111 -26.15 -2.17 -22.43
N GLU A 112 -25.75 -1.08 -23.10
CA GLU A 112 -24.94 -1.16 -24.33
C GLU A 112 -23.55 -1.74 -24.03
N GLU A 113 -22.93 -1.37 -22.90
CA GLU A 113 -21.67 -1.94 -22.43
C GLU A 113 -21.79 -3.45 -22.18
N LYS A 114 -22.87 -3.92 -21.55
CA LYS A 114 -23.13 -5.36 -21.32
C LYS A 114 -23.27 -6.14 -22.63
N VAL A 115 -24.10 -5.64 -23.57
CA VAL A 115 -24.25 -6.29 -24.89
C VAL A 115 -22.95 -6.29 -25.67
N PHE A 116 -22.19 -5.20 -25.60
CA PHE A 116 -20.88 -5.10 -26.21
C PHE A 116 -19.89 -6.09 -25.60
N LEU A 117 -19.88 -6.22 -24.26
CA LEU A 117 -19.00 -7.13 -23.54
C LEU A 117 -19.21 -8.59 -23.97
N GLU A 118 -20.46 -9.03 -24.12
CA GLU A 118 -20.75 -10.39 -24.58
C GLU A 118 -20.13 -10.65 -25.97
N ARG A 119 -20.37 -9.74 -26.91
CA ARG A 119 -19.79 -9.81 -28.26
C ARG A 119 -18.28 -9.75 -28.22
N PHE A 120 -17.72 -8.89 -27.37
CA PHE A 120 -16.29 -8.76 -27.17
C PHE A 120 -15.68 -10.07 -26.69
N ILE A 121 -16.28 -10.71 -25.69
CA ILE A 121 -15.81 -12.00 -25.15
C ILE A 121 -15.87 -13.08 -26.24
N ASP A 122 -16.98 -13.19 -26.96
CA ASP A 122 -17.16 -14.20 -28.02
C ASP A 122 -16.12 -14.04 -29.13
N VAL A 123 -15.92 -12.82 -29.63
CA VAL A 123 -14.89 -12.54 -30.64
C VAL A 123 -13.49 -12.82 -30.09
N SER A 124 -13.22 -12.42 -28.86
CA SER A 124 -11.92 -12.62 -28.21
C SER A 124 -11.53 -14.10 -28.10
N ARG A 125 -12.50 -14.98 -27.82
CA ARG A 125 -12.26 -16.44 -27.72
C ARG A 125 -11.72 -17.04 -29.03
N VAL A 126 -12.08 -16.48 -30.19
CA VAL A 126 -11.59 -16.94 -31.50
C VAL A 126 -10.07 -16.75 -31.63
N PHE A 127 -9.52 -15.74 -30.95
CA PHE A 127 -8.12 -15.33 -31.09
C PHE A 127 -7.24 -15.73 -29.90
N MET A 128 -7.66 -16.73 -29.12
CA MET A 128 -6.88 -17.26 -27.98
C MET A 128 -5.52 -17.88 -28.35
N HIS A 129 -5.20 -18.00 -29.64
CA HIS A 129 -3.90 -18.46 -30.12
C HIS A 129 -2.90 -17.32 -30.36
N GLU A 130 -3.33 -16.06 -30.29
CA GLU A 130 -2.48 -14.87 -30.51
C GLU A 130 -2.14 -14.21 -29.17
N GLU A 131 -0.99 -14.58 -28.60
CA GLU A 131 -0.54 -14.17 -27.26
C GLU A 131 -0.72 -12.66 -26.97
N ARG A 132 -0.22 -11.78 -27.85
CA ARG A 132 -0.29 -10.33 -27.66
C ARG A 132 -1.73 -9.80 -27.67
N VAL A 133 -2.57 -10.40 -28.49
CA VAL A 133 -4.00 -10.05 -28.58
C VAL A 133 -4.69 -10.48 -27.28
N VAL A 134 -4.47 -11.71 -26.81
CA VAL A 134 -5.00 -12.20 -25.54
C VAL A 134 -4.62 -11.29 -24.38
N ASN A 135 -3.37 -10.85 -24.31
CA ASN A 135 -2.88 -9.98 -23.26
C ASN A 135 -3.65 -8.63 -23.21
N LEU A 136 -3.82 -7.96 -24.35
CA LEU A 136 -4.56 -6.70 -24.46
C LEU A 136 -6.04 -6.86 -24.11
N LEU A 137 -6.65 -7.95 -24.57
CA LEU A 137 -8.04 -8.26 -24.28
C LEU A 137 -8.25 -8.53 -22.79
N LEU A 138 -7.35 -9.31 -22.16
CA LEU A 138 -7.37 -9.56 -20.72
C LEU A 138 -7.21 -8.27 -19.91
N LYS A 139 -6.25 -7.40 -20.29
CA LYS A 139 -6.10 -6.07 -19.68
C LYS A 139 -7.38 -5.24 -19.82
N THR A 140 -8.07 -5.32 -20.96
CA THR A 140 -9.37 -4.66 -21.19
C THR A 140 -10.44 -5.16 -20.22
N LEU A 141 -10.52 -6.47 -19.99
CA LEU A 141 -11.48 -7.05 -19.03
C LEU A 141 -11.18 -6.63 -17.59
N VAL A 142 -9.91 -6.64 -17.16
CA VAL A 142 -9.50 -6.16 -15.83
C VAL A 142 -9.92 -4.71 -15.63
N ASN A 143 -9.67 -3.88 -16.63
CA ASN A 143 -10.06 -2.50 -16.67
C ASN A 143 -11.59 -2.33 -16.54
N TYR A 144 -12.37 -3.04 -17.35
CA TYR A 144 -13.83 -2.98 -17.29
C TYR A 144 -14.40 -3.42 -15.92
N SER A 145 -13.75 -4.37 -15.23
CA SER A 145 -14.22 -4.88 -13.95
C SER A 145 -14.36 -3.83 -12.84
N TYR A 146 -13.69 -2.68 -12.96
CA TYR A 146 -13.86 -1.55 -12.03
C TYR A 146 -15.24 -0.88 -12.15
N LYS A 147 -15.88 -0.93 -13.32
CA LYS A 147 -17.21 -0.33 -13.55
C LYS A 147 -18.36 -1.20 -13.04
N ILE A 148 -18.16 -2.51 -13.00
CA ILE A 148 -19.20 -3.45 -12.59
C ILE A 148 -19.49 -3.27 -11.10
N ARG A 149 -20.77 -3.26 -10.73
CA ARG A 149 -21.22 -3.16 -9.33
C ARG A 149 -21.95 -4.41 -8.83
N GLU A 150 -22.24 -5.34 -9.72
CA GLU A 150 -22.92 -6.59 -9.40
C GLU A 150 -21.90 -7.70 -9.14
N THR A 151 -21.95 -8.32 -7.96
CA THR A 151 -20.99 -9.36 -7.54
C THR A 151 -20.97 -10.55 -8.49
N GLU A 152 -22.14 -11.03 -8.91
CA GLU A 152 -22.25 -12.19 -9.81
C GLU A 152 -21.62 -11.91 -11.18
N GLU A 153 -21.84 -10.71 -11.73
CA GLU A 153 -21.26 -10.34 -13.02
C GLU A 153 -19.75 -10.16 -12.93
N LYS A 154 -19.23 -9.61 -11.81
CA LYS A 154 -17.77 -9.60 -11.57
C LYS A 154 -17.20 -11.02 -11.44
N ARG A 155 -17.90 -11.91 -10.74
CA ARG A 155 -17.49 -13.32 -10.56
C ARG A 155 -17.42 -14.03 -11.91
N ARG A 156 -18.43 -13.84 -12.75
CA ARG A 156 -18.48 -14.35 -14.12
C ARG A 156 -17.31 -13.81 -14.95
N LEU A 157 -17.09 -12.49 -14.91
CA LEU A 157 -16.00 -11.86 -15.65
C LEU A 157 -14.62 -12.36 -15.18
N LEU A 158 -14.41 -12.54 -13.87
CA LEU A 158 -13.19 -13.14 -13.33
C LEU A 158 -12.96 -14.56 -13.88
N GLY A 159 -14.03 -15.35 -14.08
CA GLY A 159 -13.97 -16.65 -14.75
C GLY A 159 -13.44 -16.55 -16.19
N VAL A 160 -13.92 -15.58 -16.96
CA VAL A 160 -13.43 -15.31 -18.33
C VAL A 160 -11.98 -14.84 -18.32
N MET A 161 -11.60 -13.98 -17.37
CA MET A 161 -10.21 -13.55 -17.21
C MET A 161 -9.28 -14.74 -16.94
N ARG A 162 -9.72 -15.70 -16.11
CA ARG A 162 -8.96 -16.93 -15.84
C ARG A 162 -8.78 -17.80 -17.08
N GLU A 163 -9.85 -17.95 -17.88
CA GLU A 163 -9.81 -18.67 -19.16
C GLU A 163 -8.73 -18.07 -20.08
N PHE A 164 -8.71 -16.75 -20.22
CA PHE A 164 -7.75 -16.06 -21.09
C PHE A 164 -6.33 -16.10 -20.52
N ALA A 165 -6.20 -16.04 -19.20
CA ALA A 165 -4.91 -16.11 -18.53
C ALA A 165 -4.23 -17.49 -18.65
N ALA A 166 -5.01 -18.55 -18.83
CA ALA A 166 -4.49 -19.90 -19.04
C ALA A 166 -3.73 -20.06 -20.36
N ILE A 167 -3.88 -19.11 -21.30
CA ILE A 167 -3.09 -19.08 -22.53
C ILE A 167 -1.64 -18.69 -22.20
N PRO A 168 -0.65 -19.54 -22.54
CA PRO A 168 0.76 -19.26 -22.28
C PRO A 168 1.19 -17.91 -22.86
N SER A 169 2.01 -17.19 -22.10
CA SER A 169 2.57 -15.91 -22.53
C SER A 169 4.02 -15.75 -22.07
N THR A 170 4.73 -14.88 -22.75
CA THR A 170 6.13 -14.55 -22.52
C THR A 170 6.30 -14.04 -21.10
N GLY A 171 7.06 -14.79 -20.30
CA GLY A 171 7.29 -14.48 -18.89
C GLY A 171 6.01 -14.44 -18.06
N ASP A 172 4.96 -15.18 -18.43
CA ASP A 172 3.72 -15.30 -17.66
C ASP A 172 2.91 -13.99 -17.50
N GLU A 173 3.00 -13.09 -18.48
CA GLU A 173 2.34 -11.79 -18.41
C GLU A 173 0.82 -11.89 -18.27
N ASN A 174 0.18 -12.86 -18.92
CA ASN A 174 -1.27 -13.05 -18.85
C ASN A 174 -1.74 -13.43 -17.43
N GLN A 175 -1.04 -14.35 -16.76
CA GLN A 175 -1.36 -14.68 -15.37
C GLN A 175 -1.14 -13.49 -14.44
N LEU A 176 -0.11 -12.66 -14.68
CA LEU A 176 0.10 -11.46 -13.88
C LEU A 176 -1.04 -10.44 -14.05
N VAL A 177 -1.57 -10.28 -15.27
CA VAL A 177 -2.75 -9.43 -15.49
C VAL A 177 -3.97 -10.03 -14.78
N TYR A 178 -4.15 -11.35 -14.82
CA TYR A 178 -5.22 -12.02 -14.07
C TYR A 178 -5.09 -11.83 -12.56
N ALA A 179 -3.89 -11.91 -11.99
CA ALA A 179 -3.65 -11.65 -10.57
C ALA A 179 -4.14 -10.25 -10.16
N LYS A 180 -3.96 -9.24 -11.02
CA LYS A 180 -4.51 -7.89 -10.79
C LYS A 180 -6.05 -7.86 -10.87
N GLY A 181 -6.65 -8.56 -11.83
CA GLY A 181 -8.10 -8.72 -11.91
C GLY A 181 -8.68 -9.43 -10.69
N LEU A 182 -8.01 -10.47 -10.21
CA LEU A 182 -8.35 -11.22 -9.01
C LEU A 182 -8.23 -10.34 -7.76
N SER A 183 -7.16 -9.55 -7.63
CA SER A 183 -6.99 -8.54 -6.58
C SER A 183 -8.17 -7.56 -6.55
N ASN A 184 -8.56 -7.01 -7.71
CA ASN A 184 -9.70 -6.10 -7.81
C ASN A 184 -11.02 -6.74 -7.40
N TYR A 185 -11.22 -8.03 -7.72
CA TYR A 185 -12.40 -8.77 -7.31
C TYR A 185 -12.42 -8.97 -5.79
N ILE A 186 -11.30 -9.37 -5.19
CA ILE A 186 -11.18 -9.58 -3.74
C ILE A 186 -11.49 -8.29 -2.96
N MET A 187 -10.92 -7.17 -3.39
CA MET A 187 -11.15 -5.86 -2.77
C MET A 187 -12.60 -5.36 -2.95
N PHE A 188 -13.32 -5.87 -3.94
CA PHE A 188 -14.72 -5.53 -4.17
C PHE A 188 -15.69 -6.33 -3.28
N LEU A 189 -15.31 -7.55 -2.88
CA LEU A 189 -16.16 -8.37 -2.01
C LEU A 189 -16.40 -7.67 -0.67
N ASP A 190 -17.65 -7.72 -0.20
CA ASP A 190 -18.04 -7.20 1.11
C ASP A 190 -17.56 -8.12 2.26
N ALA A 191 -17.98 -7.78 3.49
CA ALA A 191 -17.66 -8.57 4.67
C ALA A 191 -18.49 -9.87 4.75
N GLU A 192 -19.69 -9.92 4.14
CA GLU A 192 -20.55 -11.10 4.14
C GLU A 192 -19.98 -12.24 3.28
N ALA A 193 -19.19 -11.90 2.24
CA ALA A 193 -18.52 -12.84 1.35
C ALA A 193 -17.11 -13.29 1.84
N MET A 194 -16.90 -13.41 3.16
CA MET A 194 -15.60 -13.72 3.75
C MET A 194 -14.96 -15.02 3.23
N ASP A 195 -15.72 -16.11 3.21
CA ASP A 195 -15.20 -17.42 2.77
C ASP A 195 -14.70 -17.36 1.32
N GLU A 196 -15.42 -16.62 0.47
CA GLU A 196 -15.01 -16.41 -0.91
C GLU A 196 -13.75 -15.55 -0.99
N LYS A 197 -13.69 -14.47 -0.22
CA LYS A 197 -12.54 -13.57 -0.12
C LYS A 197 -11.28 -14.33 0.30
N LEU A 198 -11.33 -15.14 1.36
CA LEU A 198 -10.21 -15.96 1.82
C LEU A 198 -9.78 -17.00 0.77
N ARG A 199 -10.73 -17.67 0.12
CA ARG A 199 -10.43 -18.63 -0.95
C ARG A 199 -9.74 -17.96 -2.15
N LYS A 200 -10.16 -16.75 -2.52
CA LYS A 200 -9.55 -15.98 -3.61
C LYS A 200 -8.18 -15.41 -3.25
N LEU A 201 -7.98 -15.03 -1.98
CA LEU A 201 -6.66 -14.69 -1.46
C LEU A 201 -5.70 -15.89 -1.54
N GLU A 202 -6.14 -17.08 -1.14
CA GLU A 202 -5.31 -18.30 -1.29
C GLU A 202 -5.01 -18.61 -2.75
N GLU A 203 -5.98 -18.41 -3.65
CA GLU A 203 -5.74 -18.53 -5.09
C GLU A 203 -4.62 -17.58 -5.56
N LEU A 204 -4.68 -16.31 -5.17
CA LEU A 204 -3.64 -15.32 -5.50
C LEU A 204 -2.29 -15.68 -4.88
N ARG A 205 -2.28 -16.25 -3.67
CA ARG A 205 -1.08 -16.73 -2.99
C ARG A 205 -0.40 -17.88 -3.74
N GLN A 206 -1.18 -18.82 -4.27
CA GLN A 206 -0.67 -19.95 -5.04
C GLN A 206 0.00 -19.53 -6.35
N MET A 207 -0.29 -18.32 -6.84
CA MET A 207 0.36 -17.75 -8.02
C MET A 207 1.77 -17.21 -7.75
N ILE A 208 2.19 -17.10 -6.48
CA ILE A 208 3.49 -16.53 -6.10
C ILE A 208 4.60 -17.55 -6.35
N GLN A 209 5.10 -17.56 -7.59
CA GLN A 209 6.16 -18.46 -8.05
C GLN A 209 6.87 -17.90 -9.28
N GLY A 210 7.94 -18.58 -9.69
CA GLY A 210 8.66 -18.30 -10.95
C GLY A 210 9.45 -16.99 -10.95
N GLU A 211 9.80 -16.53 -12.15
CA GLU A 211 10.67 -15.35 -12.34
C GLU A 211 10.00 -14.02 -11.91
N ARG A 212 8.66 -13.96 -11.93
CA ARG A 212 7.87 -12.79 -11.50
C ARG A 212 7.38 -12.89 -10.06
N PHE A 213 8.03 -13.70 -9.24
CA PHE A 213 7.68 -13.94 -7.83
C PHE A 213 7.28 -12.64 -7.10
N TRP A 214 8.12 -11.61 -7.16
CA TRP A 214 7.87 -10.35 -6.44
C TRP A 214 6.69 -9.56 -6.97
N ASN A 215 6.34 -9.65 -8.26
CA ASN A 215 5.15 -8.99 -8.80
C ASN A 215 3.86 -9.65 -8.29
N TYR A 216 3.86 -10.98 -8.17
CA TYR A 216 2.74 -11.71 -7.58
C TYR A 216 2.67 -11.46 -6.07
N ALA A 217 3.79 -11.50 -5.36
CA ALA A 217 3.87 -11.22 -3.93
C ALA A 217 3.38 -9.80 -3.60
N GLU A 218 3.78 -8.80 -4.39
CA GLU A 218 3.32 -7.42 -4.28
C GLU A 218 1.80 -7.33 -4.50
N THR A 219 1.27 -7.96 -5.56
CA THR A 219 -0.18 -7.97 -5.83
C THR A 219 -0.94 -8.63 -4.68
N TYR A 220 -0.45 -9.75 -4.17
CA TYR A 220 -1.06 -10.48 -3.04
C TYR A 220 -1.06 -9.66 -1.75
N VAL A 221 0.08 -9.08 -1.36
CA VAL A 221 0.17 -8.29 -0.13
C VAL A 221 -0.56 -6.98 -0.23
N HIS A 222 -0.54 -6.30 -1.38
CA HIS A 222 -1.40 -5.13 -1.59
C HIS A 222 -2.87 -5.48 -1.38
N THR A 223 -3.32 -6.60 -1.95
CA THR A 223 -4.71 -7.08 -1.80
C THR A 223 -5.04 -7.37 -0.34
N LEU A 224 -4.20 -8.17 0.33
CA LEU A 224 -4.40 -8.50 1.74
C LEU A 224 -4.40 -7.24 2.62
N PHE A 225 -3.43 -6.33 2.43
CA PHE A 225 -3.29 -5.11 3.23
C PHE A 225 -4.53 -4.22 3.13
N LYS A 226 -4.99 -3.96 1.89
CA LYS A 226 -6.23 -3.21 1.65
C LYS A 226 -7.43 -3.89 2.31
N THR A 227 -7.53 -5.21 2.15
CA THR A 227 -8.61 -5.99 2.77
C THR A 227 -8.54 -5.95 4.29
N ALA A 228 -7.34 -5.93 4.87
CA ALA A 228 -7.09 -6.01 6.30
C ALA A 228 -7.22 -4.65 7.02
N ILE A 229 -6.97 -3.53 6.34
CA ILE A 229 -7.25 -2.19 6.87
C ILE A 229 -8.75 -1.95 6.97
N ASP A 230 -9.51 -2.38 5.97
CA ASP A 230 -10.94 -2.07 5.87
C ASP A 230 -11.81 -2.98 6.76
N THR A 231 -11.21 -3.88 7.56
CA THR A 231 -11.91 -4.89 8.34
C THR A 231 -11.45 -4.95 9.80
N GLU A 232 -12.41 -5.17 10.70
CA GLU A 232 -12.14 -5.53 12.10
C GLU A 232 -11.90 -7.04 12.27
N ASP A 233 -12.06 -7.83 11.20
CA ASP A 233 -11.95 -9.28 11.25
C ASP A 233 -10.50 -9.75 11.44
N LEU A 234 -10.25 -10.32 12.62
CA LEU A 234 -8.94 -10.83 13.03
C LEU A 234 -8.42 -11.98 12.16
N GLU A 235 -9.28 -12.81 11.55
CA GLU A 235 -8.81 -13.88 10.67
C GLU A 235 -8.25 -13.34 9.35
N ILE A 236 -8.77 -12.21 8.83
CA ILE A 236 -8.12 -11.52 7.70
C ILE A 236 -6.75 -10.99 8.13
N LYS A 237 -6.66 -10.35 9.31
CA LYS A 237 -5.39 -9.79 9.81
C LYS A 237 -4.34 -10.89 10.02
N ARG A 238 -4.74 -12.04 10.58
CA ARG A 238 -3.90 -13.25 10.68
C ARG A 238 -3.56 -13.84 9.31
N ALA A 239 -4.49 -13.85 8.35
CA ALA A 239 -4.22 -14.31 6.99
C ALA A 239 -3.18 -13.42 6.27
N PHE A 240 -3.21 -12.10 6.50
CA PHE A 240 -2.18 -11.18 6.01
C PHE A 240 -0.80 -11.62 6.50
N PHE A 241 -0.67 -11.85 7.80
CA PHE A 241 0.59 -12.27 8.39
C PHE A 241 1.05 -13.65 7.89
N ARG A 242 0.18 -14.67 7.91
CA ARG A 242 0.49 -16.00 7.35
C ARG A 242 0.95 -15.91 5.90
N GLY A 243 0.29 -15.07 5.11
CA GLY A 243 0.66 -14.76 3.74
C GLY A 243 2.09 -14.22 3.64
N TYR A 244 2.40 -13.21 4.45
CA TYR A 244 3.72 -12.61 4.55
C TYR A 244 4.82 -13.59 4.96
N GLN A 245 4.60 -14.34 6.04
CA GLN A 245 5.52 -15.39 6.51
C GLN A 245 5.80 -16.40 5.41
N SER A 246 4.75 -16.79 4.67
CA SER A 246 4.92 -17.78 3.62
C SER A 246 5.77 -17.28 2.46
N ILE A 247 5.63 -16.01 2.07
CA ILE A 247 6.46 -15.39 1.03
C ILE A 247 7.91 -15.35 1.48
N LEU A 248 8.18 -14.89 2.71
CA LEU A 248 9.53 -14.85 3.27
C LEU A 248 10.15 -16.24 3.44
N SER A 249 9.35 -17.26 3.73
CA SER A 249 9.83 -18.64 3.84
C SER A 249 10.30 -19.20 2.50
N ILE A 250 9.73 -18.71 1.39
CA ILE A 250 10.14 -19.09 0.03
C ILE A 250 11.35 -18.28 -0.41
N ARG A 251 11.34 -16.97 -0.15
CA ARG A 251 12.40 -16.02 -0.53
C ARG A 251 12.57 -14.93 0.52
N ASN A 252 13.74 -14.91 1.16
CA ASN A 252 14.10 -13.87 2.12
C ASN A 252 14.86 -12.70 1.47
N ASP A 253 15.17 -12.76 0.18
CA ASP A 253 15.78 -11.69 -0.61
C ASP A 253 14.78 -10.60 -1.04
N GLY A 254 13.67 -10.52 -0.31
CA GLY A 254 12.60 -9.58 -0.58
C GLY A 254 12.93 -8.13 -0.26
N PRO A 255 12.20 -7.19 -0.88
CA PRO A 255 12.38 -5.78 -0.61
C PRO A 255 12.16 -5.47 0.88
N ALA A 256 13.02 -4.66 1.50
CA ALA A 256 12.83 -4.21 2.88
C ALA A 256 11.47 -3.52 3.09
N ALA A 257 10.99 -2.78 2.07
CA ALA A 257 9.67 -2.15 2.07
C ALA A 257 8.52 -3.14 2.34
N PHE A 258 8.69 -4.42 1.97
CA PHE A 258 7.72 -5.47 2.25
C PHE A 258 7.63 -5.73 3.77
N ARG A 259 8.77 -5.84 4.47
CA ARG A 259 8.83 -6.07 5.93
C ARG A 259 8.32 -4.89 6.71
N GLU A 260 8.73 -3.70 6.30
CA GLU A 260 8.25 -2.45 6.87
C GLU A 260 6.71 -2.35 6.79
N ALA A 261 6.11 -2.66 5.64
CA ALA A 261 4.66 -2.64 5.49
C ALA A 261 3.96 -3.63 6.44
N ALA A 262 4.52 -4.83 6.63
CA ALA A 262 3.99 -5.79 7.58
C ALA A 262 4.12 -5.32 9.03
N ALA A 263 5.27 -4.76 9.42
CA ALA A 263 5.47 -4.21 10.75
C ALA A 263 4.52 -3.04 11.05
N GLN A 264 4.34 -2.12 10.10
CA GLN A 264 3.40 -1.01 10.24
C GLN A 264 1.95 -1.49 10.39
N PHE A 265 1.56 -2.53 9.63
CA PHE A 265 0.25 -3.14 9.74
C PHE A 265 0.01 -3.74 11.14
N LEU A 266 0.97 -4.53 11.64
CA LEU A 266 0.91 -5.11 12.98
C LEU A 266 0.83 -4.03 14.06
N PHE A 267 1.62 -2.95 13.95
CA PHE A 267 1.55 -1.84 14.88
C PHE A 267 0.16 -1.18 14.88
N ASN A 268 -0.42 -0.92 13.70
CA ASN A 268 -1.76 -0.33 13.62
C ASN A 268 -2.81 -1.26 14.25
N HIS A 269 -2.73 -2.56 13.94
CA HIS A 269 -3.62 -3.54 14.54
C HIS A 269 -3.45 -3.61 16.07
N PHE A 270 -2.22 -3.56 16.58
CA PHE A 270 -1.91 -3.53 18.01
C PHE A 270 -2.60 -2.35 18.72
N VAL A 271 -2.63 -1.17 18.08
CA VAL A 271 -3.26 0.03 18.63
C VAL A 271 -4.78 -0.13 18.72
N ASP A 272 -5.40 -0.84 17.78
CA ASP A 272 -6.85 -1.05 17.76
C ASP A 272 -7.32 -2.07 18.82
N VAL A 273 -6.50 -3.08 19.12
CA VAL A 273 -6.89 -4.19 20.00
C VAL A 273 -6.78 -3.83 21.47
N GLN A 274 -7.74 -4.31 22.27
CA GLN A 274 -7.78 -4.08 23.72
C GLN A 274 -7.37 -5.32 24.52
N GLU A 275 -7.65 -6.52 24.01
CA GLU A 275 -7.36 -7.77 24.69
C GLU A 275 -5.85 -8.04 24.75
N ILE A 276 -5.33 -8.38 25.93
CA ILE A 276 -3.89 -8.54 26.10
C ILE A 276 -3.35 -9.79 25.39
N GLU A 277 -4.13 -10.86 25.32
CA GLU A 277 -3.79 -12.07 24.58
C GLU A 277 -3.59 -11.77 23.09
N GLU A 278 -4.41 -10.89 22.53
CA GLU A 278 -4.30 -10.45 21.15
C GLU A 278 -3.07 -9.55 20.95
N LYS A 279 -2.84 -8.58 21.86
CA LYS A 279 -1.61 -7.77 21.87
C LYS A 279 -0.34 -8.63 21.94
N ARG A 280 -0.34 -9.70 22.75
CA ARG A 280 0.76 -10.68 22.83
C ARG A 280 0.90 -11.47 21.53
N SER A 281 -0.19 -11.87 20.90
CA SER A 281 -0.15 -12.50 19.56
C SER A 281 0.51 -11.58 18.54
N VAL A 282 0.14 -10.29 18.50
CA VAL A 282 0.78 -9.32 17.59
C VAL A 282 2.28 -9.15 17.90
N MET A 283 2.66 -9.18 19.18
CA MET A 283 4.08 -9.16 19.58
C MET A 283 4.85 -10.39 19.10
N GLU A 284 4.27 -11.59 19.17
CA GLU A 284 4.88 -12.82 18.65
C GLU A 284 5.07 -12.74 17.12
N GLU A 285 4.08 -12.20 16.42
CA GLU A 285 4.15 -11.96 14.97
C GLU A 285 5.26 -10.96 14.61
N MET A 286 5.36 -9.85 15.34
CA MET A 286 6.42 -8.85 15.17
C MET A 286 7.81 -9.44 15.44
N GLN A 287 7.96 -10.26 16.48
CA GLN A 287 9.23 -10.96 16.77
C GLN A 287 9.65 -11.90 15.65
N PHE A 288 8.70 -12.55 14.98
CA PHE A 288 9.01 -13.40 13.83
C PHE A 288 9.54 -12.56 12.67
N LEU A 289 8.90 -11.42 12.35
CA LEU A 289 9.40 -10.50 11.31
C LEU A 289 10.84 -10.06 11.60
N TRP A 290 11.11 -9.68 12.86
CA TRP A 290 12.44 -9.27 13.27
C TRP A 290 13.46 -10.40 13.19
N LYS A 291 13.10 -11.65 13.56
CA LYS A 291 14.02 -12.80 13.42
C LYS A 291 14.42 -13.10 11.98
N MET A 292 13.58 -12.77 10.99
CA MET A 292 13.88 -13.01 9.58
C MET A 292 14.95 -12.07 9.04
N ASP A 293 14.96 -10.82 9.48
CA ASP A 293 16.02 -9.84 9.16
C ASP A 293 16.24 -8.92 10.36
N GLY A 294 17.03 -9.39 11.32
CA GLY A 294 17.26 -8.72 12.60
C GLY A 294 17.93 -7.35 12.50
N ASN A 295 18.41 -7.00 11.31
CA ASN A 295 19.04 -5.73 10.99
C ASN A 295 18.06 -4.75 10.31
N ASP A 296 16.78 -5.11 10.15
CA ASP A 296 15.77 -4.22 9.59
C ASP A 296 15.35 -3.17 10.63
N GLU A 297 15.91 -1.98 10.48
CA GLU A 297 15.71 -0.85 11.37
C GLU A 297 14.24 -0.40 11.46
N ASN A 298 13.49 -0.48 10.36
CA ASN A 298 12.09 -0.07 10.34
C ASN A 298 11.23 -1.04 11.15
N VAL A 299 11.48 -2.35 11.02
CA VAL A 299 10.84 -3.38 11.86
C VAL A 299 11.20 -3.19 13.33
N ALA A 300 12.49 -2.98 13.63
CA ALA A 300 12.98 -2.77 14.99
C ALA A 300 12.33 -1.54 15.65
N ARG A 301 12.12 -0.46 14.90
CA ARG A 301 11.40 0.72 15.38
C ARG A 301 9.95 0.43 15.73
N GLU A 302 9.18 -0.19 14.84
CA GLU A 302 7.77 -0.50 15.13
C GLU A 302 7.64 -1.48 16.31
N MET A 303 8.55 -2.43 16.40
CA MET A 303 8.65 -3.36 17.52
C MET A 303 8.95 -2.64 18.85
N ALA A 304 9.86 -1.66 18.85
CA ALA A 304 10.16 -0.84 20.02
C ALA A 304 8.93 -0.07 20.53
N ARG A 305 8.17 0.55 19.61
CA ARG A 305 6.93 1.27 19.94
C ARG A 305 5.89 0.34 20.56
N LEU A 306 5.75 -0.87 20.04
CA LEU A 306 4.84 -1.89 20.56
C LEU A 306 5.24 -2.30 21.99
N LEU A 307 6.53 -2.57 22.22
CA LEU A 307 7.06 -2.95 23.52
C LEU A 307 6.82 -1.89 24.61
N VAL A 308 6.97 -0.60 24.29
CA VAL A 308 6.71 0.49 25.24
C VAL A 308 5.28 0.47 25.76
N ASN A 309 4.31 0.12 24.91
CA ASN A 309 2.91 -0.02 25.32
C ASN A 309 2.70 -1.28 26.17
N LEU A 310 3.23 -2.44 25.75
CA LEU A 310 3.11 -3.69 26.52
C LEU A 310 3.78 -3.64 27.90
N ILE A 311 4.84 -2.87 28.06
CA ILE A 311 5.49 -2.65 29.37
C ILE A 311 4.52 -2.03 30.38
N ILE A 312 3.55 -1.24 29.93
CA ILE A 312 2.51 -0.65 30.79
C ILE A 312 1.29 -1.56 30.86
N ASP A 313 0.79 -1.96 29.69
CA ASP A 313 -0.53 -2.56 29.54
C ASP A 313 -0.61 -4.02 29.96
N ASP A 314 0.49 -4.78 29.90
CA ASP A 314 0.48 -6.20 30.22
C ASP A 314 0.24 -6.39 31.73
N PRO A 315 -0.74 -7.20 32.18
CA PRO A 315 -0.98 -7.39 33.61
C PRO A 315 0.04 -8.33 34.28
N ASP A 316 0.85 -9.06 33.52
CA ASP A 316 1.86 -10.00 34.03
C ASP A 316 3.24 -9.33 34.12
N GLU A 317 3.74 -9.16 35.36
CA GLU A 317 5.05 -8.59 35.64
C GLU A 317 6.22 -9.38 35.03
N VAL A 318 6.07 -10.70 34.84
CA VAL A 318 7.09 -11.52 34.17
C VAL A 318 7.15 -11.17 32.69
N GLU A 319 6.00 -10.97 32.04
CA GLU A 319 5.95 -10.56 30.64
C GLU A 319 6.45 -9.12 30.47
N LYS A 320 6.07 -8.17 31.35
CA LYS A 320 6.67 -6.82 31.34
C LYS A 320 8.20 -6.86 31.39
N ARG A 321 8.78 -7.71 32.26
CA ARG A 321 10.23 -7.87 32.36
C ARG A 321 10.85 -8.43 31.08
N LYS A 322 10.18 -9.38 30.41
CA LYS A 322 10.61 -9.89 29.10
C LYS A 322 10.54 -8.80 28.02
N HIS A 323 9.44 -8.04 27.96
CA HIS A 323 9.28 -6.93 27.02
C HIS A 323 10.37 -5.87 27.22
N PHE A 324 10.65 -5.51 28.47
CA PHE A 324 11.72 -4.57 28.80
C PHE A 324 13.10 -5.10 28.37
N ALA A 325 13.43 -6.35 28.70
CA ALA A 325 14.71 -6.95 28.29
C ALA A 325 14.87 -7.01 26.75
N LEU A 326 13.78 -7.25 26.03
CA LEU A 326 13.77 -7.22 24.56
C LEU A 326 13.98 -5.80 24.02
N MET A 327 13.36 -4.80 24.64
CA MET A 327 13.59 -3.39 24.32
C MET A 327 15.06 -2.99 24.54
N GLU A 328 15.68 -3.45 25.64
CA GLU A 328 17.12 -3.22 25.88
C GLU A 328 17.98 -3.82 24.77
N LYS A 329 17.65 -5.03 24.33
CA LYS A 329 18.35 -5.69 23.23
C LYS A 329 18.22 -4.89 21.93
N ILE A 330 17.00 -4.47 21.56
CA ILE A 330 16.77 -3.67 20.35
C ILE A 330 17.56 -2.35 20.39
N ALA A 331 17.56 -1.66 21.53
CA ALA A 331 18.33 -0.41 21.69
C ALA A 331 19.85 -0.64 21.58
N ALA A 332 20.34 -1.80 22.02
CA ALA A 332 21.75 -2.18 21.89
C ALA A 332 22.13 -2.57 20.46
N ASP A 333 21.22 -3.22 19.73
CA ASP A 333 21.40 -3.60 18.33
C ASP A 333 21.35 -2.38 17.38
N PHE A 334 20.59 -1.34 17.75
CA PHE A 334 20.45 -0.09 16.97
C PHE A 334 20.88 1.17 17.75
N PRO A 335 22.15 1.26 18.21
CA PRO A 335 22.59 2.28 19.16
C PRO A 335 22.71 3.69 18.54
N GLU A 336 22.62 3.81 17.22
CA GLU A 336 22.69 5.06 16.46
C GLU A 336 21.33 5.53 15.94
N ASN A 337 20.24 4.81 16.24
CA ASN A 337 18.88 5.18 15.82
C ASN A 337 18.18 6.05 16.89
N PRO A 338 17.92 7.34 16.62
CA PRO A 338 17.31 8.23 17.60
C PRO A 338 15.85 7.90 17.93
N GLU A 339 15.08 7.35 17.00
CA GLU A 339 13.68 6.96 17.23
C GLU A 339 13.60 5.73 18.14
N ILE A 340 14.46 4.74 17.93
CA ILE A 340 14.56 3.56 18.82
C ILE A 340 15.06 3.96 20.22
N LEU A 341 16.05 4.87 20.31
CA LEU A 341 16.55 5.35 21.60
C LEU A 341 15.49 6.18 22.35
N LEU A 342 14.63 6.91 21.65
CA LEU A 342 13.47 7.58 22.25
C LEU A 342 12.50 6.55 22.86
N GLU A 343 12.15 5.49 22.13
CA GLU A 343 11.31 4.42 22.66
C GLU A 343 11.98 3.69 23.85
N TYR A 344 13.29 3.51 23.81
CA TYR A 344 14.03 2.95 24.95
C TYR A 344 13.97 3.86 26.18
N ALA A 345 14.09 5.17 26.00
CA ALA A 345 13.93 6.14 27.09
C ALA A 345 12.51 6.09 27.69
N LYS A 346 11.47 5.98 26.85
CA LYS A 346 10.08 5.77 27.31
C LYS A 346 9.96 4.47 28.11
N ALA A 347 10.54 3.37 27.62
CA ALA A 347 10.55 2.09 28.34
C ALA A 347 11.21 2.20 29.72
N LEU A 348 12.36 2.87 29.83
CA LEU A 348 13.04 3.12 31.12
C LEU A 348 12.15 3.89 32.10
N VAL A 349 11.50 4.95 31.62
CA VAL A 349 10.61 5.78 32.41
C VAL A 349 9.36 5.01 32.83
N ASN A 350 8.68 4.35 31.90
CA ASN A 350 7.48 3.56 32.17
C ASN A 350 7.75 2.42 33.15
N PHE A 351 8.82 1.66 32.93
CA PHE A 351 9.19 0.55 33.79
C PHE A 351 9.62 1.03 35.20
N SER A 352 10.12 2.26 35.33
CA SER A 352 10.41 2.87 36.65
C SER A 352 9.15 3.16 37.47
N ILE A 353 7.97 3.24 36.85
CA ILE A 353 6.68 3.42 37.53
C ILE A 353 6.12 2.08 38.03
N CYS A 354 6.51 0.96 37.42
CA CYS A 354 6.16 -0.39 37.89
C CYS A 354 6.73 -0.69 39.29
N ASP A 355 6.29 -1.81 39.88
CA ASP A 355 6.70 -2.29 41.22
C ASP A 355 8.14 -2.85 41.26
N SER A 356 9.09 -2.14 40.64
CA SER A 356 10.52 -2.45 40.70
C SER A 356 11.16 -2.00 42.02
N PRO A 357 12.18 -2.70 42.55
CA PRO A 357 12.96 -2.23 43.69
C PRO A 357 13.64 -0.87 43.41
N VAL A 358 13.80 -0.03 44.43
CA VAL A 358 14.42 1.32 44.29
C VAL A 358 15.80 1.26 43.62
N ASN A 359 16.62 0.24 43.93
CA ASN A 359 17.94 0.07 43.32
C ASN A 359 17.86 -0.19 41.80
N GLU A 360 16.86 -0.93 41.34
CA GLU A 360 16.62 -1.18 39.92
C GLU A 360 16.19 0.11 39.22
N LYS A 361 15.31 0.88 39.86
CA LYS A 361 14.92 2.21 39.37
C LYS A 361 16.17 3.09 39.22
N LEU A 362 17.00 3.21 40.25
CA LEU A 362 18.24 4.02 40.19
C LEU A 362 19.17 3.64 39.03
N GLU A 363 19.19 2.36 38.65
CA GLU A 363 19.96 1.91 37.49
C GLU A 363 19.35 2.40 36.17
N PHE A 364 18.02 2.44 36.05
CA PHE A 364 17.35 3.04 34.90
C PHE A 364 17.65 4.54 34.76
N LEU A 365 17.74 5.29 35.87
CA LEU A 365 18.14 6.69 35.82
C LEU A 365 19.54 6.86 35.23
N LYS A 366 20.50 6.04 35.67
CA LYS A 366 21.86 6.08 35.13
C LYS A 366 21.88 5.78 33.64
N LYS A 367 21.12 4.79 33.19
CA LYS A 367 20.96 4.48 31.75
C LYS A 367 20.35 5.67 31.01
N LEU A 368 19.35 6.34 31.57
CA LEU A 368 18.72 7.53 31.01
C LEU A 368 19.71 8.71 30.89
N PHE A 369 20.60 8.91 31.87
CA PHE A 369 21.68 9.89 31.77
C PHE A 369 22.67 9.57 30.64
N VAL A 370 23.09 8.30 30.52
CA VAL A 370 23.96 7.87 29.41
C VAL A 370 23.29 8.09 28.06
N LEU A 371 21.99 7.78 27.95
CA LEU A 371 21.22 8.04 26.72
C LEU A 371 21.18 9.52 26.37
N ARG A 372 20.94 10.39 27.36
CA ARG A 372 20.92 11.84 27.13
C ARG A 372 22.26 12.35 26.60
N GLU A 373 23.37 11.89 27.18
CA GLU A 373 24.70 12.23 26.66
C GLU A 373 24.90 11.74 25.21
N LYS A 374 24.44 10.53 24.87
CA LYS A 374 24.47 10.04 23.48
C LYS A 374 23.64 10.91 22.53
N MET A 375 22.42 11.29 22.92
CA MET A 375 21.51 12.08 22.10
C MET A 375 22.06 13.49 21.81
N VAL A 376 22.84 14.08 22.74
CA VAL A 376 23.37 15.45 22.59
C VAL A 376 24.82 15.53 22.08
N SER A 377 25.63 14.48 22.26
CA SER A 377 27.06 14.48 21.91
C SER A 377 27.35 14.33 20.42
N GLY A 378 26.32 14.11 19.58
CA GLY A 378 26.48 13.85 18.15
C GLY A 378 27.00 12.43 17.84
N ALA A 379 27.05 11.55 18.84
CA ALA A 379 27.48 10.15 18.72
C ALA A 379 26.45 9.24 18.01
N ILE A 380 25.31 9.78 17.62
CA ILE A 380 24.21 9.08 16.94
C ILE A 380 23.81 9.83 15.68
N ARG A 381 22.97 9.22 14.84
CA ARG A 381 22.34 9.94 13.73
C ARG A 381 21.54 11.12 14.28
N LYS A 382 21.67 12.27 13.61
CA LYS A 382 21.04 13.51 14.04
C LYS A 382 19.52 13.31 14.21
N PRO A 383 18.98 13.43 15.44
CA PRO A 383 17.55 13.28 15.67
C PRO A 383 16.78 14.36 14.92
N GLN A 384 15.57 14.02 14.47
CA GLN A 384 14.62 15.04 14.02
C GLN A 384 14.26 15.95 15.21
N SER A 385 13.85 17.18 14.91
CA SER A 385 13.54 18.16 15.96
C SER A 385 12.47 17.66 16.92
N GLU A 386 11.43 17.01 16.40
CA GLU A 386 10.34 16.41 17.17
C GLU A 386 10.85 15.27 18.06
N THR A 387 11.61 14.32 17.51
CA THR A 387 12.21 13.20 18.29
C THR A 387 13.07 13.70 19.44
N MET A 388 13.90 14.74 19.22
CA MET A 388 14.70 15.34 20.28
C MET A 388 13.84 16.03 21.34
N THR A 389 12.82 16.77 20.91
CA THR A 389 11.88 17.47 21.79
C THR A 389 11.16 16.47 22.69
N ASP A 390 10.62 15.39 22.13
CA ASP A 390 9.97 14.32 22.87
C ASP A 390 10.94 13.61 23.81
N PHE A 391 12.15 13.31 23.35
CA PHE A 391 13.18 12.71 24.20
C PHE A 391 13.49 13.58 25.43
N LEU A 392 13.68 14.89 25.25
CA LEU A 392 13.96 15.80 26.35
C LEU A 392 12.80 15.88 27.34
N CYS A 393 11.55 15.81 26.86
CA CYS A 393 10.37 15.73 27.73
C CYS A 393 10.35 14.43 28.55
N ILE A 394 10.53 13.28 27.91
CA ILE A 394 10.59 11.97 28.58
C ILE A 394 11.76 11.92 29.57
N TYR A 395 12.92 12.46 29.19
CA TYR A 395 14.08 12.57 30.06
C TYR A 395 13.77 13.39 31.33
N ALA A 396 13.13 14.55 31.15
CA ALA A 396 12.72 15.40 32.27
C ALA A 396 11.69 14.70 33.16
N GLN A 397 10.70 13.99 32.58
CA GLN A 397 9.73 13.19 33.33
C GLN A 397 10.43 12.11 34.16
N GLY A 398 11.39 11.40 33.57
CA GLY A 398 12.23 10.42 34.26
C GLY A 398 12.88 11.03 35.50
N ILE A 399 13.58 12.16 35.35
CA ILE A 399 14.19 12.88 36.49
C ILE A 399 13.18 13.14 37.62
N LEU A 400 11.97 13.62 37.30
CA LEU A 400 10.97 13.93 38.32
C LEU A 400 10.47 12.67 39.04
N ILE A 401 10.23 11.59 38.30
CA ILE A 401 9.89 10.29 38.89
C ILE A 401 11.01 9.84 39.82
N PHE A 402 12.27 10.00 39.42
CA PHE A 402 13.41 9.65 40.28
C PHE A 402 13.48 10.47 41.56
N VAL A 403 13.25 11.78 41.48
CA VAL A 403 13.21 12.65 42.66
C VAL A 403 12.13 12.19 43.65
N SER A 404 10.99 11.73 43.16
CA SER A 404 9.92 11.16 44.00
C SER A 404 10.32 9.87 44.73
N LEU A 405 11.23 9.08 44.15
CA LEU A 405 11.57 7.73 44.61
C LEU A 405 12.79 7.70 45.54
N VAL A 406 13.77 8.56 45.27
CA VAL A 406 15.00 8.68 46.05
C VAL A 406 14.70 9.46 47.33
N LYS A 407 15.31 9.09 48.46
CA LYS A 407 15.16 9.81 49.74
C LYS A 407 16.38 10.65 50.11
N ASP A 408 17.52 10.40 49.48
CA ASP A 408 18.75 11.15 49.72
C ASP A 408 18.66 12.54 49.09
N GLU A 409 18.83 13.58 49.90
CA GLU A 409 18.74 14.98 49.47
C GLU A 409 19.79 15.33 48.42
N THR A 410 21.01 14.83 48.56
CA THR A 410 22.12 15.14 47.65
C THR A 410 21.84 14.56 46.26
N GLN A 411 21.37 13.32 46.21
CA GLN A 411 20.98 12.66 44.96
C GLN A 411 19.78 13.34 44.30
N ARG A 412 18.76 13.74 45.08
CA ARG A 412 17.62 14.51 44.54
C ARG A 412 18.07 15.83 43.91
N LEU A 413 18.96 16.55 44.60
CA LEU A 413 19.50 17.81 44.11
C LEU A 413 20.30 17.62 42.82
N GLU A 414 21.15 16.60 42.77
CA GLU A 414 21.90 16.24 41.56
C GLU A 414 20.97 15.91 40.39
N CYS A 415 19.88 15.17 40.64
CA CYS A 415 18.90 14.82 39.62
C CYS A 415 18.22 16.06 39.02
N VAL A 416 17.68 16.96 39.86
CA VAL A 416 16.95 18.14 39.36
C VAL A 416 17.87 19.12 38.63
N GLN A 417 19.16 19.15 38.96
CA GLN A 417 20.14 19.97 38.24
C GLN A 417 20.40 19.49 36.80
N GLN A 418 20.06 18.24 36.48
CA GLN A 418 20.18 17.70 35.13
C GLN A 418 18.99 18.02 34.22
N LEU A 419 17.93 18.66 34.74
CA LEU A 419 16.74 19.00 33.96
C LEU A 419 17.12 19.88 32.74
N PRO A 420 16.66 19.53 31.53
CA PRO A 420 16.89 20.36 30.34
C PRO A 420 16.05 21.64 30.43
N PRO A 421 16.40 22.77 29.79
CA PRO A 421 15.53 23.96 29.78
C PRO A 421 14.15 23.66 29.19
N PHE A 422 13.06 24.07 29.85
CA PHE A 422 11.69 23.71 29.44
C PHE A 422 11.37 24.20 28.01
N ALA A 423 11.89 25.38 27.65
CA ALA A 423 11.73 25.95 26.31
C ALA A 423 12.18 25.03 25.15
N LYS A 424 13.07 24.06 25.42
CA LYS A 424 13.53 23.10 24.41
C LYS A 424 12.52 22.01 24.06
N PHE A 425 11.50 21.78 24.90
CA PHE A 425 10.52 20.72 24.66
C PHE A 425 9.07 21.10 24.98
N ARG A 426 8.79 22.39 25.18
CA ARG A 426 7.44 22.89 25.52
C ARG A 426 6.34 22.53 24.50
N GLU A 427 6.73 22.27 23.25
CA GLU A 427 5.82 21.93 22.13
C GLU A 427 5.63 20.41 21.98
N SER A 428 6.27 19.59 22.83
CA SER A 428 6.10 18.14 22.83
C SER A 428 4.66 17.75 23.16
N LEU A 429 4.16 16.71 22.50
CA LEU A 429 2.88 16.07 22.84
C LEU A 429 2.84 15.52 24.28
N PHE A 430 4.01 15.27 24.88
CA PHE A 430 4.14 14.76 26.26
C PHE A 430 4.22 15.87 27.33
N ALA A 431 4.23 17.15 26.92
CA ALA A 431 4.46 18.27 27.83
C ALA A 431 3.39 18.39 28.94
N ASP A 432 2.13 18.06 28.63
CA ASP A 432 1.04 18.11 29.62
C ASP A 432 1.17 17.03 30.69
N VAL A 433 1.58 15.82 30.29
CA VAL A 433 1.89 14.74 31.24
C VAL A 433 3.04 15.16 32.15
N PHE A 434 4.08 15.76 31.59
CA PHE A 434 5.21 16.30 32.38
C PHE A 434 4.75 17.34 33.39
N ARG A 435 3.93 18.33 32.97
CA ARG A 435 3.38 19.37 33.87
C ARG A 435 2.56 18.76 35.00
N SER A 436 1.83 17.68 34.73
CA SER A 436 1.06 16.97 35.77
C SER A 436 1.99 16.35 36.81
N VAL A 437 3.00 15.59 36.38
CA VAL A 437 3.99 14.95 37.27
C VAL A 437 4.71 16.00 38.13
N LEU A 438 5.15 17.10 37.52
CA LEU A 438 5.82 18.20 38.24
C LEU A 438 4.90 18.83 39.30
N ARG A 439 3.62 19.01 38.98
CA ARG A 439 2.63 19.59 39.90
C ARG A 439 2.39 18.68 41.09
N ASP A 440 2.29 17.37 40.87
CA ASP A 440 2.07 16.40 41.94
C ASP A 440 3.30 16.26 42.83
N LEU A 441 4.50 16.29 42.25
CA LEU A 441 5.75 16.30 43.03
C LEU A 441 5.88 17.56 43.90
N LEU A 442 5.51 18.74 43.40
CA LEU A 442 5.55 19.98 44.19
C LEU A 442 4.58 19.99 45.39
N ARG A 443 3.57 19.11 45.39
CA ARG A 443 2.64 18.94 46.52
C ARG A 443 3.23 18.07 47.64
N THR A 444 4.31 17.33 47.39
CA THR A 444 4.97 16.51 48.41
C THR A 444 5.93 17.33 49.27
N GLU A 445 6.36 16.76 50.39
CA GLU A 445 7.47 17.34 51.15
C GLU A 445 8.77 17.17 50.35
N LEU A 446 9.44 18.29 50.10
CA LEU A 446 10.68 18.39 49.35
C LEU A 446 11.62 19.34 50.08
N GLU A 447 12.91 19.04 50.02
CA GLU A 447 13.94 19.87 50.59
C GLU A 447 13.97 21.25 49.91
N PRO A 448 14.21 22.36 50.64
CA PRO A 448 14.12 23.71 50.07
C PRO A 448 14.94 23.93 48.77
N PRO A 449 16.17 23.39 48.62
CA PRO A 449 16.93 23.53 47.37
C PRO A 449 16.25 22.85 46.19
N VAL A 450 15.74 21.63 46.38
CA VAL A 450 15.07 20.83 45.35
C VAL A 450 13.75 21.48 44.95
N ARG A 451 12.94 21.88 45.95
CA ARG A 451 11.65 22.55 45.73
C ARG A 451 11.82 23.82 44.90
N ARG A 452 12.81 24.66 45.24
CA ARG A 452 13.06 25.93 44.53
C ARG A 452 13.33 25.73 43.04
N ILE A 453 14.18 24.76 42.68
CA ILE A 453 14.49 24.46 41.27
C ILE A 453 13.22 24.01 40.53
N LEU A 454 12.42 23.14 41.14
CA LEU A 454 11.18 22.66 40.54
C LEU A 454 10.10 23.75 40.41
N GLU A 455 10.03 24.69 41.36
CA GLU A 455 9.13 25.86 41.28
C GLU A 455 9.54 26.81 40.15
N GLU A 456 10.84 27.10 40.00
CA GLU A 456 11.38 27.88 38.88
C GLU A 456 11.05 27.20 37.55
N TYR A 457 11.24 25.89 37.47
CA TYR A 457 10.90 25.07 36.30
C TYR A 457 9.40 25.08 35.98
N MET A 458 8.53 25.02 37.00
CA MET A 458 7.08 25.11 36.83
C MET A 458 6.65 26.50 36.35
N GLN A 459 7.35 27.56 36.71
CA GLN A 459 7.06 28.90 36.17
C GLN A 459 7.43 28.99 34.69
N GLU A 460 8.58 28.46 34.29
CA GLU A 460 8.92 28.32 32.87
C GLU A 460 7.86 27.51 32.11
N ALA A 461 7.30 26.47 32.73
CA ALA A 461 6.30 25.61 32.09
C ALA A 461 4.89 26.22 31.92
N LYS A 462 4.59 27.31 32.66
CA LYS A 462 3.33 28.05 32.60
C LYS A 462 3.33 29.14 31.52
N HIS A 463 4.52 29.65 31.17
CA HIS A 463 4.73 30.63 30.12
C HIS A 463 4.92 29.96 28.76
#